data_AF-A0A396HB83-F1
#
_entry.id   AF-A0A396HB83-F1
#
_cell.length_a   1.000
_cell.length_b   1.000
_cell.length_c   1.000
_cell.angle_alpha   90.00
_cell.angle_beta   90.00
_cell.angle_gamma   90.00
#
_symmetry.space_group_name_H-M   'P 1'
#
loop_
_entity.id
_entity.type
_entity.pdbx_description
1 polymer ?
#
loop_
_entity_poly.entity_id
_entity_poly.type
_entity_poly.pdbx_seq_one_letter_code
_entity_poly.pdbx_strand_id
1 'polypeptide(L)'
;MLQKMASKSILLLGIFLMVATKVFPYNEDLKIVVNNANPSVASVAAQLVKQPPSLVVITAPTPPSPVDAPPIAEAPTQTPLGQSPESAPAPLATPVVKSWEDCIPLCYVRCKLHLRKVECMTQCMTCCDRCQCVPPGTYGNREKCGKCYTDMRTFLDEIMCP
;
A
#
# COMPACT_ATOMS: atom_id res chain seq x y z
N MET A 1 54.64 14.93 -19.94
CA MET A 1 53.35 14.22 -20.14
C MET A 1 52.71 13.81 -18.80
N LEU A 2 53.47 13.24 -17.84
CA LEU A 2 52.96 12.85 -16.51
C LEU A 2 52.30 13.99 -15.69
N GLN A 3 52.82 15.21 -15.78
CA GLN A 3 52.35 16.34 -14.96
C GLN A 3 50.94 16.86 -15.37
N LYS A 4 50.48 16.60 -16.60
CA LYS A 4 49.14 16.99 -17.08
C LYS A 4 48.04 16.02 -16.65
N MET A 5 48.37 14.75 -16.39
CA MET A 5 47.39 13.73 -15.97
C MET A 5 47.11 13.78 -14.46
N ALA A 6 48.07 14.23 -13.66
CA ALA A 6 47.90 14.42 -12.21
C ALA A 6 46.84 15.50 -11.88
N SER A 7 46.81 16.62 -12.63
CA SER A 7 45.88 17.72 -12.38
C SER A 7 44.41 17.34 -12.62
N LYS A 8 44.12 16.58 -13.69
CA LYS A 8 42.77 16.10 -13.97
C LYS A 8 42.30 15.05 -12.95
N SER A 9 43.20 14.16 -12.53
CA SER A 9 42.88 13.12 -11.54
C SER A 9 42.57 13.72 -10.15
N ILE A 10 43.35 14.73 -9.73
CA ILE A 10 43.12 15.46 -8.48
C ILE A 10 41.80 16.24 -8.52
N LEU A 11 41.47 16.88 -9.65
CA LEU A 11 40.20 17.58 -9.83
C LEU A 11 39.00 16.62 -9.69
N LEU A 12 39.07 15.45 -10.33
CA LEU A 12 38.01 14.45 -10.28
C LEU A 12 37.85 13.85 -8.88
N LEU A 13 38.95 13.55 -8.19
CA LEU A 13 38.91 13.09 -6.79
C LEU A 13 38.31 14.16 -5.85
N GLY A 14 38.65 15.43 -6.05
CA GLY A 14 38.08 16.54 -5.28
C GLY A 14 36.57 16.69 -5.48
N ILE A 15 36.08 16.57 -6.72
CA ILE A 15 34.65 16.60 -7.02
C ILE A 15 33.93 15.41 -6.39
N PHE A 16 34.51 14.21 -6.50
CA PHE A 16 33.94 12.99 -5.93
C PHE A 16 33.82 13.06 -4.40
N LEU A 17 34.84 13.56 -3.70
CA LEU A 17 34.81 13.77 -2.25
C LEU A 17 33.78 14.84 -1.82
N MET A 18 33.60 15.90 -2.61
CA MET A 18 32.57 16.92 -2.37
C MET A 18 31.14 16.40 -2.60
N VAL A 19 30.95 15.47 -3.54
CA VAL A 19 29.66 14.81 -3.76
C VAL A 19 29.38 13.81 -2.63
N ALA A 20 30.36 13.00 -2.24
CA ALA A 20 30.20 12.04 -1.15
C ALA A 20 29.84 12.72 0.17
N THR A 21 30.55 13.79 0.56
CA THR A 21 30.27 14.52 1.82
C THR A 21 28.88 15.14 1.88
N LYS A 22 28.26 15.49 0.75
CA LYS A 22 26.85 15.96 0.70
C LYS A 22 25.80 14.85 0.75
N VAL A 23 26.18 13.61 0.40
CA VAL A 23 25.28 12.44 0.44
C VAL A 23 25.29 11.77 1.82
N PHE A 24 26.35 11.93 2.61
CA PHE A 24 26.53 11.26 3.91
C PHE A 24 26.19 12.04 5.22
N PRO A 25 25.56 13.23 5.27
CA PRO A 25 25.30 13.89 6.55
C PRO A 25 24.12 13.30 7.35
N TYR A 26 23.74 12.03 7.15
CA TYR A 26 22.54 11.42 7.77
C TYR A 26 22.82 10.41 8.89
N ASN A 27 24.07 10.18 9.29
CA ASN A 27 24.40 9.12 10.27
C ASN A 27 24.69 9.61 11.70
N GLU A 28 24.65 10.92 11.96
CA GLU A 28 24.86 11.47 13.31
C GLU A 28 23.53 11.70 14.08
N ASP A 29 22.37 11.71 13.39
CA ASP A 29 21.06 11.94 14.01
C ASP A 29 20.46 10.70 14.72
N LEU A 30 20.97 9.49 14.45
CA LEU A 30 20.43 8.25 15.02
C LEU A 30 20.89 7.98 16.47
N LYS A 31 21.66 8.88 17.07
CA LYS A 31 22.04 8.82 18.49
C LYS A 31 21.11 9.63 19.41
N ILE A 32 20.28 10.53 18.87
CA ILE A 32 19.48 11.43 19.71
C ILE A 32 18.12 10.81 20.10
N VAL A 33 17.62 9.81 19.37
CA VAL A 33 16.30 9.20 19.65
C VAL A 33 16.33 8.05 20.67
N VAL A 34 17.51 7.62 21.12
CA VAL A 34 17.67 6.49 22.08
C VAL A 34 17.55 6.92 23.55
N ASN A 35 17.50 8.22 23.86
CA ASN A 35 17.49 8.69 25.24
C ASN A 35 16.10 8.92 25.86
N ASN A 36 15.01 8.56 25.18
CA ASN A 36 13.65 8.62 25.75
C ASN A 36 13.08 7.23 26.06
N ALA A 37 13.91 6.28 26.49
CA ALA A 37 13.46 5.05 27.13
C ALA A 37 13.32 5.27 28.65
N ASN A 38 12.08 5.42 29.08
CA ASN A 38 11.61 5.43 30.47
C ASN A 38 12.15 4.22 31.27
N PRO A 39 12.71 4.38 32.48
CA PRO A 39 13.25 3.27 33.26
C PRO A 39 12.13 2.62 34.07
N SER A 40 11.54 1.57 33.52
CA SER A 40 10.70 0.65 34.30
C SER A 40 10.62 -0.65 33.53
N VAL A 41 11.54 -1.58 33.79
CA VAL A 41 11.24 -2.93 34.31
C VAL A 41 12.58 -3.50 34.83
N ALA A 42 12.89 -3.23 36.09
CA ALA A 42 13.74 -4.14 36.85
C ALA A 42 12.83 -5.16 37.55
N SER A 43 13.31 -6.40 37.61
CA SER A 43 12.74 -7.52 38.36
C SER A 43 11.64 -8.33 37.66
N VAL A 44 12.02 -9.46 37.07
CA VAL A 44 11.81 -10.76 37.71
C VAL A 44 12.70 -11.82 37.03
N ALA A 45 13.80 -12.14 37.70
CA ALA A 45 14.53 -13.37 37.47
C ALA A 45 13.78 -14.54 38.13
N ALA A 46 13.87 -15.71 37.48
CA ALA A 46 13.54 -17.04 38.00
C ALA A 46 12.08 -17.31 38.34
N GLN A 47 11.39 -18.06 37.46
CA GLN A 47 10.75 -19.34 37.83
C GLN A 47 10.64 -20.25 36.59
N LEU A 48 11.56 -21.21 36.52
CA LEU A 48 11.47 -22.41 35.70
C LEU A 48 10.76 -23.48 36.54
N VAL A 49 9.43 -23.59 36.46
CA VAL A 49 8.69 -24.74 37.01
C VAL A 49 7.57 -25.15 36.05
N LYS A 50 7.90 -26.11 35.20
CA LYS A 50 7.14 -27.34 34.96
C LYS A 50 5.61 -27.24 35.02
N GLN A 51 4.97 -27.00 33.88
CA GLN A 51 3.62 -27.53 33.61
C GLN A 51 3.40 -27.71 32.10
N PRO A 52 2.94 -28.89 31.63
CA PRO A 52 2.57 -29.06 30.24
C PRO A 52 1.24 -28.33 29.99
N PRO A 53 1.12 -27.45 28.99
CA PRO A 53 -0.19 -26.91 28.66
C PRO A 53 -1.00 -28.02 27.97
N SER A 54 -2.11 -28.37 28.63
CA SER A 54 -3.17 -29.23 28.10
C SER A 54 -3.63 -28.74 26.72
N LEU A 55 -3.98 -29.69 25.86
CA LEU A 55 -4.72 -29.44 24.63
C LEU A 55 -6.02 -28.69 24.95
N VAL A 56 -6.01 -27.37 24.81
CA VAL A 56 -7.23 -26.56 24.85
C VAL A 56 -7.90 -26.73 23.50
N VAL A 57 -8.96 -27.53 23.47
CA VAL A 57 -9.90 -27.60 22.36
C VAL A 57 -10.53 -26.22 22.21
N ILE A 58 -10.10 -25.45 21.21
CA ILE A 58 -10.79 -24.21 20.82
C ILE A 58 -11.97 -24.65 19.96
N THR A 59 -13.16 -24.66 20.54
CA THR A 59 -14.41 -24.71 19.80
C THR A 59 -14.48 -23.49 18.87
N ALA A 60 -14.80 -23.74 17.61
CA ALA A 60 -14.92 -22.74 16.57
C ALA A 60 -15.91 -21.63 16.97
N PRO A 61 -15.55 -20.34 16.83
CA PRO A 61 -16.52 -19.27 16.96
C PRO A 61 -17.52 -19.34 15.80
N THR A 62 -18.79 -19.40 16.17
CA THR A 62 -19.95 -19.39 15.28
C THR A 62 -19.90 -18.19 14.33
N PRO A 63 -20.21 -18.35 13.04
CA PRO A 63 -20.34 -17.22 12.12
C PRO A 63 -21.50 -16.31 12.59
N PRO A 64 -21.36 -14.98 12.54
CA PRO A 64 -22.49 -14.10 12.81
C PRO A 64 -23.56 -14.32 11.73
N SER A 65 -24.78 -14.62 12.19
CA SER A 65 -25.98 -14.65 11.35
C SER A 65 -26.22 -13.31 10.64
N PRO A 66 -26.95 -13.32 9.52
CA PRO A 66 -27.12 -12.14 8.66
C PRO A 66 -27.91 -11.07 9.39
N VAL A 67 -27.33 -9.87 9.50
CA VAL A 67 -28.07 -8.71 9.99
C VAL A 67 -29.02 -8.26 8.88
N ASP A 68 -30.29 -8.22 9.25
CA ASP A 68 -31.45 -7.76 8.48
C ASP A 68 -31.21 -6.37 7.85
N ALA A 69 -31.70 -6.20 6.63
CA ALA A 69 -31.51 -5.00 5.83
C ALA A 69 -32.49 -3.90 6.27
N PRO A 70 -32.05 -2.65 6.50
CA PRO A 70 -32.96 -1.53 6.73
C PRO A 70 -33.66 -1.10 5.41
N PRO A 71 -34.85 -0.47 5.52
CA PRO A 71 -35.84 -0.43 4.44
C PRO A 71 -35.44 0.47 3.28
N ILE A 72 -35.84 0.03 2.08
CA ILE A 72 -35.75 0.74 0.82
C ILE A 72 -36.52 2.06 0.94
N ALA A 73 -35.80 3.18 0.90
CA ALA A 73 -36.39 4.49 0.65
C ALA A 73 -36.51 4.68 -0.86
N GLU A 74 -37.75 4.79 -1.34
CA GLU A 74 -38.08 5.08 -2.74
C GLU A 74 -37.46 6.41 -3.18
N ALA A 75 -36.64 6.37 -4.24
CA ALA A 75 -36.20 7.57 -4.93
C ALA A 75 -37.29 8.04 -5.91
N PRO A 76 -37.57 9.35 -6.02
CA PRO A 76 -38.63 9.84 -6.88
C PRO A 76 -38.26 9.73 -8.36
N THR A 77 -39.18 9.18 -9.13
CA THR A 77 -39.23 9.20 -10.59
C THR A 77 -39.14 10.62 -11.13
N GLN A 78 -38.16 10.88 -11.99
CA GLN A 78 -38.33 11.87 -13.07
C GLN A 78 -37.74 11.31 -14.37
N THR A 79 -38.61 11.09 -15.34
CA THR A 79 -38.30 11.09 -16.78
C THR A 79 -39.13 12.22 -17.38
N PRO A 80 -38.52 13.10 -18.19
CA PRO A 80 -38.98 13.17 -19.58
C PRO A 80 -37.85 13.21 -20.62
N LEU A 81 -37.94 12.25 -21.54
CA LEU A 81 -37.73 12.30 -22.98
C LEU A 81 -36.92 13.46 -23.61
N GLY A 82 -35.90 13.07 -24.40
CA GLY A 82 -35.85 13.50 -25.80
C GLY A 82 -34.66 14.35 -26.24
N GLN A 83 -33.52 13.72 -26.50
CA GLN A 83 -32.61 14.14 -27.58
C GLN A 83 -32.22 12.90 -28.42
N SER A 84 -32.42 13.00 -29.73
CA SER A 84 -32.24 11.98 -30.77
C SER A 84 -30.83 12.07 -31.40
N PRO A 85 -30.48 11.19 -32.36
CA PRO A 85 -29.56 10.07 -32.25
C PRO A 85 -28.09 10.40 -32.63
N GLU A 86 -27.20 9.44 -32.40
CA GLU A 86 -25.85 9.33 -33.01
C GLU A 86 -24.82 10.37 -32.52
N SER A 87 -23.97 10.05 -31.55
CA SER A 87 -22.78 9.24 -31.80
C SER A 87 -22.32 8.61 -30.48
N ALA A 88 -22.16 7.29 -30.46
CA ALA A 88 -21.73 6.57 -29.27
C ALA A 88 -20.45 7.20 -28.66
N PRO A 89 -20.44 7.57 -27.36
CA PRO A 89 -19.16 7.72 -26.68
C PRO A 89 -18.51 6.33 -26.67
N ALA A 90 -17.24 6.28 -27.10
CA ALA A 90 -16.41 5.10 -27.05
C ALA A 90 -16.57 4.35 -25.70
N PRO A 91 -16.39 3.02 -25.67
CA PRO A 91 -16.50 2.24 -24.44
C PRO A 91 -15.70 2.92 -23.34
N LEU A 92 -16.39 3.22 -22.23
CA LEU A 92 -15.91 3.90 -21.04
C LEU A 92 -14.41 3.65 -20.84
N ALA A 93 -13.58 4.64 -21.19
CA ALA A 93 -12.14 4.51 -21.17
C ALA A 93 -11.70 4.26 -19.72
N THR A 94 -11.49 2.99 -19.37
CA THR A 94 -10.78 2.67 -18.13
C THR A 94 -9.40 3.33 -18.24
N PRO A 95 -8.96 4.06 -17.21
CA PRO A 95 -7.64 4.68 -17.22
C PRO A 95 -6.60 3.58 -17.46
N VAL A 96 -5.89 3.67 -18.59
CA VAL A 96 -4.87 2.70 -18.98
C VAL A 96 -3.62 3.01 -18.18
N VAL A 97 -3.21 2.09 -17.30
CA VAL A 97 -1.95 2.18 -16.55
C VAL A 97 -0.83 1.72 -17.48
N LYS A 98 0.09 2.62 -17.81
CA LYS A 98 1.26 2.29 -18.66
C LYS A 98 2.58 2.39 -17.89
N SER A 99 2.56 3.11 -16.76
CA SER A 99 3.71 3.39 -15.92
C SER A 99 3.34 3.36 -14.44
N TRP A 100 4.35 3.30 -13.57
CA TRP A 100 4.18 3.39 -12.13
C TRP A 100 3.52 4.71 -11.71
N GLU A 101 3.82 5.80 -12.40
CA GLU A 101 3.25 7.12 -12.12
C GLU A 101 1.73 7.15 -12.35
N ASP A 102 1.22 6.38 -13.32
CA ASP A 102 -0.22 6.27 -13.58
C ASP A 102 -0.97 5.58 -12.43
N CYS A 103 -0.28 4.75 -11.65
CA CYS A 103 -0.86 4.07 -10.49
C CYS A 103 -1.17 5.04 -9.35
N ILE A 104 -0.35 6.08 -9.16
CA ILE A 104 -0.41 6.99 -8.02
C ILE A 104 -1.81 7.63 -7.87
N PRO A 105 -2.36 8.33 -8.89
CA PRO A 105 -3.67 8.97 -8.75
C PRO A 105 -4.81 7.95 -8.62
N LEU A 106 -4.69 6.78 -9.23
CA LEU A 106 -5.72 5.74 -9.17
C LEU A 106 -5.76 5.08 -7.79
N CYS A 107 -4.60 4.72 -7.24
CA CYS A 107 -4.49 4.17 -5.90
C CYS A 107 -4.91 5.19 -4.83
N TYR A 108 -4.64 6.48 -5.05
CA TYR A 108 -5.13 7.52 -4.16
C TYR A 108 -6.67 7.53 -4.07
N VAL A 109 -7.35 7.40 -5.21
CA VAL A 109 -8.82 7.28 -5.25
C VAL A 109 -9.26 5.99 -4.56
N ARG A 110 -8.63 4.85 -4.89
CA ARG A 110 -8.95 3.54 -4.32
C ARG A 110 -8.87 3.54 -2.80
N CYS A 111 -7.80 4.10 -2.25
CA CYS A 111 -7.50 4.07 -0.82
C CYS A 111 -8.13 5.23 -0.03
N LYS A 112 -8.88 6.12 -0.66
CA LYS A 112 -9.40 7.36 -0.05
C LYS A 112 -10.17 7.12 1.26
N LEU A 113 -10.97 6.04 1.30
CA LEU A 113 -11.81 5.70 2.46
C LEU A 113 -11.22 4.61 3.36
N HIS A 114 -10.04 4.07 3.03
CA HIS A 114 -9.39 3.09 3.89
C HIS A 114 -8.88 3.73 5.19
N LEU A 115 -9.10 3.05 6.32
CA LEU A 115 -8.56 3.47 7.63
C LEU A 115 -7.03 3.39 7.63
N ARG A 116 -6.49 2.27 7.13
CA ARG A 116 -5.04 2.04 6.97
C ARG A 116 -4.58 2.55 5.60
N LYS A 117 -4.53 3.88 5.44
CA LYS A 117 -4.21 4.51 4.14
C LYS A 117 -2.83 4.13 3.59
N VAL A 118 -1.80 4.15 4.44
CA VAL A 118 -0.41 3.82 4.03
C VAL A 118 -0.34 2.38 3.52
N GLU A 119 -0.88 1.44 4.30
CA GLU A 119 -0.94 0.02 3.91
C GLU A 119 -1.71 -0.18 2.60
N CYS A 120 -2.91 0.42 2.47
CA CYS A 120 -3.69 0.33 1.26
C CYS A 120 -2.93 0.86 0.04
N MET A 121 -2.25 2.01 0.17
CA MET A 121 -1.47 2.60 -0.91
C MET A 121 -0.32 1.69 -1.32
N THR A 122 0.45 1.16 -0.37
CA THR A 122 1.57 0.24 -0.66
C THR A 122 1.10 -1.00 -1.41
N GLN A 123 0.02 -1.62 -0.94
CA GLN A 123 -0.54 -2.82 -1.56
C GLN A 123 -1.14 -2.50 -2.93
N CYS A 124 -1.90 -1.40 -3.05
CA CYS A 124 -2.48 -0.98 -4.32
C CYS A 124 -1.40 -0.70 -5.37
N MET A 125 -0.33 0.01 -5.02
CA MET A 125 0.75 0.33 -5.94
C MET A 125 1.47 -0.94 -6.42
N THR A 126 1.74 -1.89 -5.50
CA THR A 126 2.30 -3.21 -5.86
C THR A 126 1.38 -3.98 -6.81
N CYS A 127 0.08 -3.96 -6.53
CA CYS A 127 -0.91 -4.62 -7.40
C CYS A 127 -1.02 -3.94 -8.77
N CYS A 128 -0.96 -2.62 -8.80
CA CYS A 128 -1.06 -1.83 -10.01
C CYS A 128 0.16 -2.01 -10.91
N ASP A 129 1.36 -2.01 -10.35
CA ASP A 129 2.59 -2.24 -11.11
C ASP A 129 2.59 -3.61 -11.79
N ARG A 130 2.17 -4.64 -11.05
CA ARG A 130 2.13 -6.01 -11.57
C ARG A 130 0.99 -6.26 -12.55
N CYS A 131 -0.19 -5.72 -12.28
CA CYS A 131 -1.41 -6.02 -13.04
C CYS A 131 -1.77 -4.93 -14.06
N GLN A 132 -1.06 -3.80 -14.05
CA GLN A 132 -1.31 -2.64 -14.90
C GLN A 132 -2.79 -2.18 -14.87
N CYS A 133 -3.42 -2.29 -13.70
CA CYS A 133 -4.83 -1.99 -13.51
C CYS A 133 -5.15 -1.65 -12.05
N VAL A 134 -5.97 -0.62 -11.84
CA VAL A 134 -6.59 -0.30 -10.54
C VAL A 134 -8.11 -0.27 -10.74
N PRO A 135 -8.88 -1.03 -9.96
CA PRO A 135 -10.31 -1.08 -10.15
C PRO A 135 -10.99 0.22 -9.70
N PRO A 136 -12.03 0.68 -10.41
CA PRO A 136 -12.65 1.97 -10.15
C PRO A 136 -13.39 2.01 -8.81
N GLY A 137 -13.46 3.20 -8.22
CA GLY A 137 -14.09 3.45 -6.93
C GLY A 137 -13.18 3.11 -5.74
N THR A 138 -13.72 3.21 -4.53
CA THR A 138 -12.98 2.97 -3.27
C THR A 138 -13.12 1.54 -2.75
N TYR A 139 -14.12 0.79 -3.23
CA TYR A 139 -14.43 -0.58 -2.81
C TYR A 139 -14.98 -1.40 -3.99
N GLY A 140 -14.85 -2.72 -3.92
CA GLY A 140 -15.41 -3.64 -4.92
C GLY A 140 -14.78 -3.49 -6.32
N ASN A 141 -15.50 -3.88 -7.37
CA ASN A 141 -15.07 -3.81 -8.78
C ASN A 141 -13.76 -4.53 -9.10
N ARG A 142 -13.26 -5.39 -8.22
CA ARG A 142 -11.93 -6.04 -8.35
C ARG A 142 -11.87 -6.90 -9.61
N GLU A 143 -13.00 -7.48 -10.00
CA GLU A 143 -13.19 -8.27 -11.21
C GLU A 143 -12.91 -7.48 -12.51
N LYS A 144 -12.98 -6.15 -12.49
CA LYS A 144 -12.66 -5.31 -13.66
C LYS A 144 -11.18 -5.34 -14.04
N CYS A 145 -10.30 -5.67 -13.08
CA CYS A 145 -8.88 -5.88 -13.32
C CYS A 145 -8.51 -7.37 -13.49
N GLY A 146 -9.51 -8.25 -13.61
CA GLY A 146 -9.33 -9.67 -13.84
C GLY A 146 -8.61 -10.41 -12.70
N LYS A 147 -8.13 -11.61 -13.02
CA LYS A 147 -7.57 -12.55 -12.04
C LYS A 147 -6.27 -12.06 -11.39
N CYS A 148 -5.47 -11.28 -12.11
CA CYS A 148 -4.22 -10.74 -11.56
C CYS A 148 -4.48 -9.95 -10.27
N TYR A 149 -5.49 -9.07 -10.26
CA TYR A 149 -5.82 -8.25 -9.10
C TYR A 149 -6.65 -9.01 -8.05
N THR A 150 -7.54 -9.92 -8.48
CA THR A 150 -8.41 -10.66 -7.54
C THR A 150 -7.68 -11.75 -6.77
N ASP A 151 -6.75 -12.43 -7.43
CA ASP A 151 -6.15 -13.69 -6.95
C ASP A 151 -4.74 -13.48 -6.38
N MET A 152 -4.25 -12.24 -6.36
CA MET A 152 -3.00 -11.93 -5.69
C MET A 152 -3.13 -12.08 -4.18
N ARG A 153 -2.20 -12.86 -3.63
CA ARG A 153 -2.17 -13.23 -2.22
C ARG A 153 -0.82 -12.96 -1.60
N THR A 154 -0.84 -12.70 -0.30
CA THR A 154 0.37 -12.64 0.53
C THR A 154 0.93 -14.05 0.75
N PHE A 155 2.10 -14.16 1.38
CA PHE A 155 2.64 -15.46 1.79
C PHE A 155 1.75 -16.22 2.79
N LEU A 156 0.82 -15.53 3.45
CA LEU A 156 -0.15 -16.13 4.37
C LEU A 156 -1.46 -16.53 3.67
N ASP A 157 -1.47 -16.56 2.33
CA ASP A 157 -2.65 -16.86 1.50
C ASP A 157 -3.82 -15.87 1.68
N GLU A 158 -3.57 -14.69 2.25
CA GLU A 158 -4.57 -13.63 2.39
C GLU A 158 -4.65 -12.79 1.13
N ILE A 159 -5.85 -12.26 0.83
CA ILE A 159 -6.04 -11.32 -0.28
C ILE A 159 -5.17 -10.09 -0.09
N MET A 160 -4.29 -9.84 -1.07
CA MET A 160 -3.31 -8.76 -0.99
C MET A 160 -3.86 -7.42 -1.46
N CYS A 161 -4.58 -7.40 -2.59
CA CYS A 161 -5.00 -6.16 -3.26
C CYS A 161 -6.30 -5.58 -2.68
N PRO A 162 -6.39 -4.25 -2.47
CA PRO A 162 -7.55 -3.59 -1.88
C PRO A 162 -8.79 -3.54 -2.77
#